data_AF-A0A940U4H1-F1
#
_entry.id   AF-A0A940U4H1-F1
#
_cell.length_a   1.000
_cell.length_b   1.000
_cell.length_c   1.000
_cell.angle_alpha   90.00
_cell.angle_beta   90.00
_cell.angle_gamma   90.00
#
_symmetry.space_group_name_H-M   'P 1'
#
loop_
_entity.id
_entity.type
_entity.pdbx_description
1 polymer ?
#
loop_
_entity_poly.entity_id
_entity_poly.type
_entity_poly.pdbx_seq_one_letter_code
_entity_poly.pdbx_strand_id
1 'polypeptide(L)'
;QWVANFSRTMYRSLLEAGVRVFEWNGSMVHAKTAVADGRWARIGSTNLNISSWLGNWELDVVIENEDLAQEMGEMFLEDLGQATEIVIGRRNKVRLIQSPSQRKRLRVIKGSGRGVLSGMARVGSALNAAVTGKRILGRAESSSLLKFGMFICFLTFVAFYFPRIISYAVGALLGWTGFFILVKGVRLRYGNQDEEAENIEPKEKASSDKSP
;
A
#
# COMPACT_ATOMS: atom_id res chain seq x y z
N GLN A 1 -2.52 11.50 -10.97
CA GLN A 1 -1.20 11.41 -11.65
C GLN A 1 -0.05 10.94 -10.75
N TRP A 2 -0.07 11.14 -9.42
CA TRP A 2 1.02 10.73 -8.52
C TRP A 2 1.17 9.20 -8.34
N VAL A 3 0.06 8.46 -8.26
CA VAL A 3 0.07 6.99 -8.07
C VAL A 3 0.71 6.26 -9.26
N ALA A 4 0.42 6.70 -10.49
CA ALA A 4 0.97 6.10 -11.71
C ALA A 4 2.49 6.30 -11.83
N ASN A 5 3.03 7.39 -11.30
CA ASN A 5 4.48 7.63 -11.31
C ASN A 5 5.21 6.72 -10.30
N PHE A 6 4.57 6.43 -9.17
CA PHE A 6 5.12 5.54 -8.13
C PHE A 6 5.06 4.06 -8.54
N SER A 7 4.02 3.62 -9.25
CA SER A 7 4.01 2.25 -9.81
C SER A 7 5.10 2.05 -10.86
N ARG A 8 5.39 3.08 -11.67
CA ARG A 8 6.42 3.04 -12.71
C ARG A 8 7.85 2.90 -12.19
N THR A 9 8.14 3.28 -10.94
CA THR A 9 9.46 3.02 -10.35
C THR A 9 9.71 1.53 -10.11
N MET A 10 8.66 0.73 -9.86
CA MET A 10 8.77 -0.72 -9.68
C MET A 10 9.04 -1.46 -11.00
N TYR A 11 8.49 -0.96 -12.12
CA TYR A 11 8.68 -1.57 -13.45
C TYR A 11 10.14 -1.63 -13.86
N ARG A 12 10.96 -0.67 -13.46
CA ARG A 12 12.37 -0.61 -13.85
C ARG A 12 13.12 -1.88 -13.48
N SER A 13 12.96 -2.37 -12.24
CA SER A 13 13.62 -3.59 -11.77
C SER A 13 13.19 -4.85 -12.54
N LEU A 14 11.89 -4.92 -12.90
CA LEU A 14 11.33 -6.02 -13.68
C LEU A 14 11.83 -6.00 -15.13
N LEU A 15 11.81 -4.83 -15.76
CA LEU A 15 12.26 -4.63 -17.14
C LEU A 15 13.77 -4.88 -17.27
N GLU A 16 14.59 -4.46 -16.29
CA GLU A 16 16.03 -4.77 -16.26
C GLU A 16 16.31 -6.28 -16.10
N ALA A 17 15.40 -7.02 -15.45
CA ALA A 17 15.46 -8.48 -15.34
C ALA A 17 14.95 -9.23 -16.60
N GLY A 18 14.49 -8.50 -17.63
CA GLY A 18 13.97 -9.07 -18.87
C GLY A 18 12.47 -9.41 -18.84
N VAL A 19 11.74 -9.00 -17.80
CA VAL A 19 10.28 -9.14 -17.73
C VAL A 19 9.64 -8.09 -18.64
N ARG A 20 8.64 -8.50 -19.45
CA ARG A 20 7.85 -7.59 -20.28
C ARG A 20 6.66 -7.07 -19.48
N VAL A 21 6.44 -5.76 -19.49
CA VAL A 21 5.36 -5.11 -18.72
C VAL A 21 4.41 -4.42 -19.69
N PHE A 22 3.10 -4.60 -19.48
CA PHE A 22 2.05 -4.01 -20.31
C PHE A 22 1.09 -3.21 -19.42
N GLU A 23 0.75 -1.99 -19.82
CA GLU A 23 -0.26 -1.14 -19.17
C GLU A 23 -1.59 -1.27 -19.93
N TRP A 24 -2.67 -1.61 -19.22
CA TRP A 24 -4.02 -1.69 -19.79
C TRP A 24 -4.51 -0.31 -20.26
N ASN A 25 -5.09 -0.22 -21.46
CA ASN A 25 -5.57 1.05 -22.03
C ASN A 25 -7.09 1.30 -21.85
N GLY A 26 -7.85 0.32 -21.35
CA GLY A 26 -9.30 0.46 -21.13
C GLY A 26 -9.64 1.11 -19.78
N SER A 27 -10.92 1.01 -19.39
CA SER A 27 -11.44 1.70 -18.19
C SER A 27 -10.89 1.17 -16.87
N MET A 28 -10.79 -0.16 -16.70
CA MET A 28 -10.18 -0.81 -15.54
C MET A 28 -10.02 -2.33 -15.77
N VAL A 29 -8.91 -2.92 -15.31
CA VAL A 29 -8.77 -4.38 -15.15
C VAL A 29 -8.57 -4.66 -13.67
N HIS A 30 -9.52 -5.37 -13.06
CA HIS A 30 -9.45 -5.78 -11.65
C HIS A 30 -9.12 -7.28 -11.49
N ALA A 31 -8.98 -8.00 -12.61
CA ALA A 31 -8.58 -9.40 -12.61
C ALA A 31 -7.18 -9.56 -12.01
N LYS A 32 -7.03 -10.53 -11.12
CA LYS A 32 -5.76 -10.92 -10.49
C LYS A 32 -5.61 -12.41 -10.74
N THR A 33 -4.98 -12.68 -11.87
CA THR A 33 -4.82 -14.04 -12.38
C THR A 33 -3.36 -14.29 -12.72
N ALA A 34 -2.95 -15.54 -12.64
CA ALA A 34 -1.62 -15.97 -13.07
C ALA A 34 -1.74 -17.34 -13.73
N VAL A 35 -1.02 -17.53 -14.83
CA VAL A 35 -0.93 -18.80 -15.54
C VAL A 35 0.55 -19.15 -15.72
N ALA A 36 0.90 -20.41 -15.49
CA ALA A 36 2.25 -20.92 -15.68
C ALA A 36 2.23 -22.21 -16.50
N ASP A 37 3.15 -22.28 -17.47
CA ASP A 37 3.43 -23.44 -18.34
C ASP A 37 2.20 -24.06 -19.06
N GLY A 38 1.07 -23.36 -19.11
CA GLY A 38 -0.19 -23.88 -19.65
C GLY A 38 -0.77 -25.05 -18.85
N ARG A 39 -0.33 -25.24 -17.60
CA ARG A 39 -0.76 -26.35 -16.73
C ARG A 39 -1.27 -25.88 -15.37
N TRP A 40 -0.87 -24.69 -14.96
CA TRP A 40 -1.18 -24.13 -13.66
C TRP A 40 -1.84 -22.77 -13.83
N ALA A 41 -2.94 -22.58 -13.11
CA ALA A 41 -3.65 -21.32 -13.08
C ALA A 41 -4.02 -20.92 -11.64
N ARG A 42 -4.02 -19.62 -11.38
CA ARG A 42 -4.48 -19.00 -10.14
C ARG A 42 -5.44 -17.87 -10.45
N ILE A 43 -6.51 -17.83 -9.67
CA ILE A 43 -7.51 -16.76 -9.67
C ILE A 43 -7.77 -16.38 -8.22
N GLY A 44 -7.76 -15.10 -7.89
CA GLY A 44 -8.11 -14.70 -6.54
C GLY A 44 -8.17 -13.19 -6.33
N SER A 45 -8.22 -12.81 -5.05
CA SER A 45 -8.23 -11.41 -4.64
C SER A 45 -6.84 -10.86 -4.31
N THR A 46 -5.80 -11.72 -4.27
CA THR A 46 -4.46 -11.34 -3.84
C THR A 46 -3.77 -10.41 -4.82
N ASN A 47 -3.43 -9.22 -4.33
CA ASN A 47 -2.60 -8.27 -5.07
C ASN A 47 -1.11 -8.64 -4.97
N LEU A 48 -0.33 -8.35 -6.01
CA LEU A 48 1.13 -8.45 -5.99
C LEU A 48 1.78 -7.31 -5.18
N ASN A 49 1.29 -7.07 -3.97
CA ASN A 49 1.88 -6.13 -3.02
C ASN A 49 2.19 -6.86 -1.71
N ILE A 50 3.39 -6.64 -1.17
CA ILE A 50 3.85 -7.23 0.10
C ILE A 50 2.91 -6.82 1.26
N SER A 51 2.20 -5.71 1.12
CA SER A 51 1.19 -5.27 2.08
C SER A 51 -0.05 -6.17 2.14
N SER A 52 -0.40 -6.91 1.08
CA SER A 52 -1.51 -7.87 1.07
C SER A 52 -1.20 -9.12 1.89
N TRP A 53 0.06 -9.56 1.85
CA TRP A 53 0.54 -10.78 2.52
C TRP A 53 0.54 -10.69 4.06
N LEU A 54 0.51 -9.48 4.64
CA LEU A 54 0.65 -9.29 6.09
C LEU A 54 -0.65 -8.95 6.84
N GLY A 55 -1.80 -8.80 6.17
CA GLY A 55 -3.00 -8.37 6.91
C GLY A 55 -4.37 -8.50 6.25
N ASN A 56 -4.47 -8.85 4.97
CA ASN A 56 -5.78 -9.02 4.31
C ASN A 56 -6.20 -10.49 4.30
N TRP A 57 -7.48 -10.75 4.56
CA TRP A 57 -8.09 -12.06 4.33
C TRP A 57 -8.33 -12.19 2.82
N GLU A 58 -7.35 -12.72 2.11
CA GLU A 58 -7.42 -12.94 0.67
C GLU A 58 -7.72 -14.40 0.38
N LEU A 59 -8.51 -14.66 -0.67
CA LEU A 59 -8.84 -15.99 -1.13
C LEU A 59 -8.28 -16.16 -2.54
N ASP A 60 -7.45 -17.17 -2.71
CA ASP A 60 -6.95 -17.60 -4.00
C ASP A 60 -7.32 -19.05 -4.24
N VAL A 61 -7.78 -19.34 -5.45
CA VAL A 61 -7.97 -20.71 -5.94
C VAL A 61 -6.83 -21.00 -6.90
N VAL A 62 -6.16 -22.13 -6.65
CA VAL A 62 -5.06 -22.63 -7.48
C VAL A 62 -5.52 -23.94 -8.11
N ILE A 63 -5.39 -24.03 -9.44
CA ILE A 63 -5.90 -25.14 -10.22
C ILE A 63 -4.77 -25.65 -11.12
N GLU A 64 -4.44 -26.94 -11.01
CA GLU A 64 -3.54 -27.64 -11.93
C GLU A 64 -4.37 -28.41 -12.95
N ASN A 65 -4.79 -27.72 -14.01
CA ASN A 65 -5.57 -28.27 -15.10
C ASN A 65 -5.13 -27.61 -16.41
N GLU A 66 -4.76 -28.42 -17.40
CA GLU A 66 -4.19 -27.93 -18.66
C GLU A 66 -5.22 -27.18 -19.51
N ASP A 67 -6.46 -27.66 -19.57
CA ASP A 67 -7.53 -27.04 -20.35
C ASP A 67 -7.87 -25.64 -19.81
N LEU A 68 -8.04 -25.53 -18.49
CA LEU A 68 -8.32 -24.25 -17.84
C LEU A 68 -7.13 -23.28 -17.94
N ALA A 69 -5.91 -23.78 -17.73
CA ALA A 69 -4.72 -22.95 -17.83
C ALA A 69 -4.50 -22.43 -19.27
N GLN A 70 -4.84 -23.24 -20.28
CA GLN A 70 -4.81 -22.79 -21.67
C GLN A 70 -5.87 -21.72 -21.94
N GLU A 71 -7.12 -21.92 -21.53
CA GLU A 71 -8.20 -20.95 -21.70
C GLU A 71 -7.86 -19.60 -21.06
N MET A 72 -7.34 -19.62 -19.83
CA MET A 72 -6.89 -18.41 -19.15
C MET A 72 -5.68 -17.75 -19.83
N GLY A 73 -4.79 -18.55 -20.41
CA GLY A 73 -3.67 -18.04 -21.20
C GLY A 73 -4.13 -17.34 -22.48
N GLU A 74 -5.15 -17.88 -23.15
CA GLU A 74 -5.77 -17.27 -24.33
C GLU A 74 -6.45 -15.94 -23.98
N MET A 75 -7.23 -15.91 -22.88
CA MET A 75 -7.84 -14.69 -22.36
C MET A 75 -6.80 -13.60 -22.04
N PHE A 76 -5.68 -13.98 -21.40
CA PHE A 76 -4.58 -13.06 -21.13
C PHE A 76 -3.97 -12.46 -22.42
N LEU A 77 -3.84 -13.26 -23.49
CA LEU A 77 -3.31 -12.78 -24.76
C LEU A 77 -4.28 -11.85 -25.48
N GLU A 78 -5.58 -12.08 -25.36
CA GLU A 78 -6.62 -11.17 -25.86
C GLU A 78 -6.58 -9.82 -25.14
N ASP A 79 -6.48 -9.84 -23.81
CA ASP A 79 -6.33 -8.63 -23.00
C ASP A 79 -5.05 -7.86 -23.35
N LEU A 80 -3.95 -8.58 -23.61
CA LEU A 80 -2.69 -7.96 -24.03
C LEU A 80 -2.83 -7.20 -25.34
N GLY A 81 -3.75 -7.60 -26.23
CA GLY A 81 -4.08 -6.88 -27.46
C GLY A 81 -4.65 -5.47 -27.23
N GLN A 82 -5.22 -5.20 -26.04
CA GLN A 82 -5.72 -3.89 -25.62
C GLN A 82 -4.75 -3.16 -24.67
N ALA A 83 -3.54 -3.68 -24.47
CA ALA A 83 -2.54 -3.11 -23.57
C ALA A 83 -1.36 -2.49 -24.35
N THR A 84 -0.66 -1.55 -23.70
CA THR A 84 0.55 -0.91 -24.22
C THR A 84 1.79 -1.46 -23.55
N GLU A 85 2.75 -1.99 -24.32
CA GLU A 85 4.03 -2.45 -23.78
C GLU A 85 4.90 -1.27 -23.29
N ILE A 86 5.42 -1.38 -22.07
CA ILE A 86 6.35 -0.42 -21.49
C ILE A 86 7.78 -0.88 -21.78
N VAL A 87 8.54 -0.06 -22.51
CA VAL A 87 9.94 -0.32 -22.86
C VAL A 87 10.84 0.71 -22.17
N ILE A 88 11.95 0.25 -21.57
CA ILE A 88 13.00 1.17 -21.09
C ILE A 88 13.72 1.79 -22.29
N GLY A 89 13.30 2.99 -22.68
CA GLY A 89 14.07 3.85 -23.57
C GLY A 89 15.12 4.65 -22.78
N ARG A 90 16.28 4.93 -23.38
CA ARG A 90 17.33 5.82 -22.81
C ARG A 90 16.84 7.25 -22.52
N ARG A 91 15.63 7.60 -22.95
CA ARG A 91 14.79 8.71 -22.50
C ARG A 91 13.38 8.15 -22.29
N ASN A 92 12.76 8.43 -21.15
CA ASN A 92 11.37 8.07 -20.78
C ASN A 92 10.36 8.50 -21.86
N LYS A 93 10.17 7.70 -22.91
CA LYS A 93 9.05 7.79 -23.82
C LYS A 93 8.46 6.41 -23.97
N VAL A 94 7.32 6.21 -23.32
CA VAL A 94 6.41 5.09 -23.59
C VAL A 94 6.10 5.14 -25.09
N ARG A 95 6.44 4.09 -25.82
CA ARG A 95 6.19 4.01 -27.27
C ARG A 95 5.03 3.07 -27.48
N LEU A 96 3.95 3.58 -28.04
CA LEU A 96 2.81 2.77 -28.48
C LEU A 96 3.30 1.83 -29.59
N ILE A 97 3.37 0.53 -29.30
CA ILE A 97 3.50 -0.47 -30.36
C ILE A 97 2.09 -0.66 -30.92
N GLN A 98 1.76 0.04 -32.01
CA GLN A 98 0.64 -0.36 -32.86
C GLN A 98 1.02 -1.68 -33.50
N SER A 99 0.28 -2.76 -33.21
CA SER A 99 0.55 -4.05 -33.84
C SER A 99 0.33 -3.96 -35.35
N PRO A 100 1.32 -4.34 -36.17
CA PRO A 100 1.09 -4.79 -37.53
C PRO A 100 0.22 -6.06 -37.45
N SER A 101 -0.70 -6.18 -38.39
CA SER A 101 -1.41 -7.43 -38.67
C SER A 101 -0.42 -8.57 -38.93
N GLN A 102 -0.43 -9.61 -38.09
CA GLN A 102 -0.15 -11.00 -38.50
C GLN A 102 -0.33 -11.99 -37.34
N ARG A 103 -1.35 -12.83 -37.49
CA ARG A 103 -1.50 -14.11 -36.78
C ARG A 103 -0.22 -14.95 -36.97
N LYS A 104 0.58 -15.10 -35.92
CA LYS A 104 1.49 -16.25 -35.78
C LYS A 104 1.03 -17.06 -34.58
N ARG A 105 0.42 -18.22 -34.87
CA ARG A 105 0.19 -19.29 -33.90
C ARG A 105 1.47 -19.50 -33.09
N LEU A 106 1.40 -19.29 -31.78
CA LEU A 106 2.45 -19.67 -30.85
C LEU A 106 2.65 -21.18 -30.98
N ARG A 107 3.78 -21.59 -31.57
CA ARG A 107 4.21 -22.99 -31.53
C ARG A 107 4.57 -23.29 -30.08
N VAL A 108 3.76 -24.14 -29.45
CA VAL A 108 4.14 -24.90 -28.27
C VAL A 108 5.46 -25.62 -28.57
N ILE A 109 6.53 -25.21 -27.90
CA ILE A 109 7.86 -25.79 -28.07
C ILE A 109 7.83 -27.17 -27.38
N LYS A 110 7.68 -28.21 -28.17
CA LYS A 110 7.85 -29.60 -27.75
C LYS A 110 9.31 -30.00 -28.03
N GLY A 111 10.14 -30.09 -26.99
CA GLY A 111 11.34 -30.94 -27.03
C GLY A 111 12.65 -30.41 -26.40
N SER A 112 13.35 -31.36 -25.78
CA SER A 112 14.78 -31.42 -25.40
C SER A 112 15.18 -30.83 -24.04
N GLY A 113 15.30 -31.73 -23.05
CA GLY A 113 15.65 -31.51 -21.65
C GLY A 113 17.07 -31.02 -21.35
N ARG A 114 17.56 -30.01 -22.08
CA ARG A 114 18.80 -29.29 -21.74
C ARG A 114 18.64 -27.77 -21.63
N GLY A 115 17.57 -27.18 -22.17
CA GLY A 115 17.31 -25.72 -22.06
C GLY A 115 16.53 -25.29 -20.81
N VAL A 116 15.81 -26.23 -20.17
CA VAL A 116 14.92 -25.93 -19.01
C VAL A 116 15.72 -25.67 -17.73
N LEU A 117 16.89 -26.31 -17.58
CA LEU A 117 17.75 -26.17 -16.40
C LEU A 117 18.34 -24.75 -16.25
N SER A 118 18.68 -24.08 -17.36
CA SER A 118 19.19 -22.70 -17.34
C SER A 118 18.11 -21.65 -17.03
N GLY A 119 16.84 -21.93 -17.35
CA GLY A 119 15.71 -21.09 -16.97
C GLY A 119 15.29 -21.31 -15.52
N MET A 120 15.20 -22.56 -15.07
CA MET A 120 14.87 -22.93 -13.69
C MET A 120 15.93 -22.47 -12.68
N ALA A 121 17.21 -22.43 -13.04
CA ALA A 121 18.25 -21.93 -12.13
C ALA A 121 18.11 -20.41 -11.85
N ARG A 122 17.61 -19.62 -12.82
CA ARG A 122 17.32 -18.19 -12.61
C ARG A 122 16.00 -17.97 -11.88
N VAL A 123 14.97 -18.74 -12.20
CA VAL A 123 13.68 -18.66 -11.52
C VAL A 123 13.80 -19.14 -10.07
N GLY A 124 14.54 -20.21 -9.83
CA GLY A 124 14.79 -20.75 -8.48
C GLY A 124 15.60 -19.80 -7.61
N SER A 125 16.62 -19.11 -8.15
CA SER A 125 17.37 -18.10 -7.39
C SER A 125 16.56 -16.81 -7.18
N ALA A 126 15.71 -16.40 -8.12
CA ALA A 126 14.81 -15.26 -7.96
C ALA A 126 13.66 -15.54 -6.96
N LEU A 127 13.08 -16.74 -7.01
CA LEU A 127 12.06 -17.18 -6.06
C LEU A 127 12.66 -17.42 -4.68
N ASN A 128 13.88 -17.98 -4.58
CA ASN A 128 14.57 -18.13 -3.30
C ASN A 128 14.96 -16.77 -2.71
N ALA A 129 15.39 -15.80 -3.54
CA ALA A 129 15.63 -14.42 -3.11
C ALA A 129 14.34 -13.69 -2.67
N ALA A 130 13.19 -14.05 -3.25
CA ALA A 130 11.88 -13.53 -2.84
C ALA A 130 11.33 -14.18 -1.56
N VAL A 131 11.59 -15.48 -1.36
CA VAL A 131 11.07 -16.27 -0.22
C VAL A 131 11.99 -16.18 1.01
N THR A 132 13.30 -16.02 0.85
CA THR A 132 14.27 -15.97 1.98
C THR A 132 14.34 -14.61 2.67
N GLY A 133 13.41 -13.68 2.39
CA GLY A 133 13.31 -12.43 3.16
C GLY A 133 14.57 -11.56 3.16
N LYS A 134 15.51 -11.79 2.24
CA LYS A 134 16.63 -10.88 1.97
C LYS A 134 16.33 -10.15 0.68
N ARG A 135 15.39 -9.20 0.77
CA ARG A 135 15.55 -7.96 0.00
C ARG A 135 16.96 -7.49 0.30
N ILE A 136 17.85 -7.65 -0.67
CA ILE A 136 19.17 -7.03 -0.65
C ILE A 136 18.82 -5.55 -0.60
N LEU A 137 18.85 -4.93 0.58
CA LEU A 137 18.65 -3.51 0.72
C LEU A 137 19.64 -2.86 -0.24
N GLY A 138 19.12 -2.26 -1.30
CA GLY A 138 19.96 -1.51 -2.22
C GLY A 138 20.76 -0.51 -1.40
N ARG A 139 21.98 -0.19 -1.83
CA ARG A 139 22.86 0.79 -1.17
C ARG A 139 22.16 2.14 -0.88
N ALA A 140 21.04 2.42 -1.55
CA ALA A 140 20.14 3.54 -1.30
C ALA A 140 19.19 3.35 -0.09
N GLU A 141 18.62 2.16 0.13
CA GLU A 141 17.67 1.87 1.22
C GLU A 141 18.37 1.64 2.57
N SER A 142 19.61 1.13 2.56
CA SER A 142 20.40 0.96 3.79
C SER A 142 20.68 2.30 4.46
N SER A 143 20.85 3.38 3.70
CA SER A 143 21.06 4.72 4.25
C SER A 143 19.85 5.22 5.04
N SER A 144 18.63 4.87 4.60
CA SER A 144 17.39 5.25 5.28
C SER A 144 17.20 4.47 6.57
N LEU A 145 17.45 3.15 6.55
CA LEU A 145 17.42 2.34 7.77
C LEU A 145 18.50 2.76 8.77
N LEU A 146 19.70 3.11 8.30
CA LEU A 146 20.79 3.53 9.17
C LEU A 146 20.50 4.90 9.81
N LYS A 147 19.92 5.83 9.05
CA LYS A 147 19.41 7.10 9.60
C LYS A 147 18.30 6.88 10.63
N PHE A 148 17.37 5.96 10.36
CA PHE A 148 16.29 5.63 11.29
C PHE A 148 16.80 4.98 12.57
N GLY A 149 17.76 4.05 12.45
CA GLY A 149 18.45 3.46 13.59
C GLY A 149 19.21 4.50 14.40
N MET A 150 19.97 5.39 13.76
CA MET A 150 20.65 6.49 14.44
C MET A 150 19.66 7.44 15.14
N PHE A 151 18.51 7.71 14.53
CA PHE A 151 17.47 8.54 15.14
C PHE A 151 16.89 7.90 16.41
N ILE A 152 16.62 6.59 16.39
CA ILE A 152 16.17 5.87 17.59
C ILE A 152 17.25 5.89 18.67
N CYS A 153 18.51 5.58 18.34
CA CYS A 153 19.60 5.64 19.30
C CYS A 153 19.79 7.05 19.88
N PHE A 154 19.64 8.09 19.07
CA PHE A 154 19.68 9.47 19.51
C PHE A 154 18.53 9.80 20.47
N LEU A 155 17.30 9.39 20.15
CA LEU A 155 16.15 9.54 21.06
C LEU A 155 16.37 8.80 22.38
N THR A 156 16.91 7.58 22.34
CA THR A 156 17.28 6.83 23.54
C THR A 156 18.35 7.55 24.37
N PHE A 157 19.38 8.09 23.72
CA PHE A 157 20.43 8.87 24.38
C PHE A 157 19.85 10.13 25.04
N VAL A 158 19.03 10.89 24.32
CA VAL A 158 18.36 12.09 24.86
C VAL A 158 17.47 11.72 26.04
N ALA A 159 16.72 10.62 25.94
CA ALA A 159 15.86 10.17 27.03
C ALA A 159 16.64 9.76 28.28
N PHE A 160 17.79 9.11 28.12
CA PHE A 160 18.61 8.67 29.24
C PHE A 160 19.38 9.81 29.90
N TYR A 161 19.96 10.71 29.11
CA TYR A 161 20.83 11.79 29.61
C TYR A 161 20.08 13.08 29.95
N PHE A 162 18.93 13.32 29.32
CA PHE A 162 18.13 14.54 29.53
C PHE A 162 16.68 14.22 29.97
N PRO A 163 16.48 13.46 31.07
CA PRO A 163 15.13 13.14 31.54
C PRO A 163 14.31 14.39 31.86
N ARG A 164 14.98 15.49 32.25
CA ARG A 164 14.34 16.78 32.55
C ARG A 164 13.62 17.38 31.34
N ILE A 165 14.17 17.24 30.12
CA ILE A 165 13.54 17.77 28.91
C ILE A 165 12.21 17.06 28.65
N ILE A 166 12.19 15.73 28.82
CA ILE A 166 10.97 14.93 28.71
C ILE A 166 9.97 15.34 29.80
N SER A 167 10.43 15.50 31.04
CA SER A 167 9.58 15.95 32.15
C SER A 167 8.95 17.33 31.89
N TYR A 168 9.69 18.29 31.33
CA TYR A 168 9.15 19.60 30.98
C TYR A 168 8.13 19.52 29.84
N ALA A 169 8.37 18.71 28.81
CA ALA A 169 7.42 18.51 27.72
C ALA A 169 6.10 17.88 28.19
N VAL A 170 6.18 16.82 28.99
CA VAL A 170 5.00 16.17 29.59
C VAL A 170 4.30 17.12 30.56
N GLY A 171 5.05 17.82 31.41
CA GLY A 171 4.52 18.78 32.36
C GLY A 171 3.80 19.95 31.69
N ALA A 172 4.35 20.49 30.59
CA ALA A 172 3.71 21.56 29.82
C ALA A 172 2.39 21.09 29.19
N LEU A 173 2.36 19.87 28.65
CA LEU A 173 1.16 19.29 28.05
C LEU A 173 0.07 19.06 29.11
N LEU A 174 0.43 18.46 30.24
CA LEU A 174 -0.49 18.26 31.36
C LEU A 174 -0.99 19.60 31.92
N GLY A 175 -0.09 20.57 32.14
CA GLY A 175 -0.46 21.90 32.63
C GLY A 175 -1.42 22.62 31.69
N TRP A 176 -1.17 22.57 30.38
CA TRP A 176 -2.07 23.14 29.37
C TRP A 176 -3.45 22.49 29.42
N THR A 177 -3.51 21.15 29.43
CA THR A 177 -4.80 20.44 29.52
C THR A 177 -5.55 20.75 30.81
N GLY A 178 -4.86 20.79 31.96
CA GLY A 178 -5.43 21.14 33.25
C GLY A 178 -5.98 22.56 33.27
N PHE A 179 -5.24 23.52 32.71
CA PHE A 179 -5.69 24.91 32.58
C PHE A 179 -6.99 25.02 31.78
N PHE A 180 -7.09 24.35 30.63
CA PHE A 180 -8.31 24.37 29.82
C PHE A 180 -9.52 23.75 30.52
N ILE A 181 -9.32 22.62 31.21
CA ILE A 181 -10.37 21.98 32.01
C ILE A 181 -10.82 22.91 33.13
N LEU A 182 -9.89 23.58 33.82
CA LEU A 182 -10.19 24.48 34.92
C LEU A 182 -10.93 25.72 34.44
N VAL A 183 -10.50 26.35 33.34
CA VAL A 183 -11.21 27.48 32.72
C VAL A 183 -12.62 27.07 32.30
N LYS A 184 -12.78 25.90 31.69
CA LYS A 184 -14.11 25.38 31.31
C LYS A 184 -14.99 25.12 32.53
N GLY A 185 -14.43 24.53 33.59
CA GLY A 185 -15.13 24.27 34.85
C GLY A 185 -15.58 25.56 35.55
N VAL A 186 -14.72 26.59 35.59
CA VAL A 186 -15.06 27.90 36.15
C VAL A 186 -16.16 28.57 35.32
N ARG A 187 -16.07 28.57 33.99
CA ARG A 187 -17.13 29.13 33.13
C ARG A 187 -18.48 28.44 33.33
N LEU A 188 -18.49 27.11 33.44
CA LEU A 188 -19.72 26.36 33.71
C LEU A 188 -20.33 26.73 35.07
N ARG A 189 -19.49 26.94 36.09
CA ARG A 189 -19.96 27.28 37.44
C ARG A 189 -20.55 28.68 37.53
N TYR A 190 -19.92 29.67 36.89
CA TYR A 190 -20.44 31.04 36.87
C TYR A 190 -21.64 31.20 35.93
N GLY A 191 -21.62 30.56 34.76
CA GLY A 191 -22.76 30.59 33.83
C GLY A 191 -24.04 29.97 34.42
N ASN A 192 -23.94 28.90 35.21
CA ASN A 192 -25.10 28.32 35.91
C ASN A 192 -25.67 29.23 37.01
N GLN A 193 -24.84 30.07 37.66
CA GLN A 193 -25.33 30.98 38.69
C GLN A 193 -26.10 32.16 38.10
N ASP A 194 -25.68 32.65 36.93
CA ASP A 194 -26.38 33.69 36.20
C ASP A 194 -27.73 33.16 35.66
N GLU A 195 -27.76 31.94 35.12
CA GLU A 195 -29.01 31.29 34.67
C GLU A 195 -29.95 30.91 35.83
N GLU A 196 -29.44 30.45 36.98
CA GLU A 196 -30.26 30.21 38.17
C GLU A 196 -30.83 31.52 38.73
N ALA A 197 -30.04 32.60 38.80
CA ALA A 197 -30.52 33.91 39.24
C ALA A 197 -31.59 34.49 38.30
N GLU A 198 -31.40 34.35 36.98
CA GLU A 198 -32.38 34.80 35.97
C GLU A 198 -33.66 33.95 35.96
N ASN A 199 -33.62 32.66 36.34
CA ASN A 199 -34.82 31.82 36.46
C ASN A 199 -35.57 31.97 37.80
N ILE A 200 -34.94 32.53 38.83
CA ILE A 200 -35.57 32.78 40.15
C ILE A 200 -36.39 34.07 40.11
N GLU A 201 -35.91 35.14 39.48
CA GLU A 201 -36.63 36.43 39.35
C GLU A 201 -38.06 36.34 38.72
N PRO A 202 -38.33 35.57 37.65
CA PRO A 202 -39.66 35.49 37.05
C PRO A 202 -40.65 34.68 37.90
N LYS A 203 -40.18 33.76 38.75
CA LYS A 203 -41.06 32.97 39.63
C LYS A 203 -41.58 33.77 40.82
N GLU A 204 -40.79 34.70 41.36
CA GLU A 204 -41.19 35.55 42.47
C GLU A 204 -42.21 36.62 42.02
N LYS A 205 -42.04 37.18 40.82
CA LYS A 205 -43.02 38.11 40.22
C LYS A 205 -44.35 37.43 39.86
N ALA A 206 -44.33 36.15 39.46
CA ALA A 206 -45.55 35.40 39.12
C ALA A 206 -46.34 34.90 40.35
N SER A 207 -45.72 34.77 41.53
CA SER A 207 -46.43 34.42 42.78
C SER A 207 -46.99 35.63 43.51
N SER A 208 -46.46 36.83 43.27
CA SER A 208 -46.93 38.09 43.86
C SER A 208 -48.26 38.59 43.28
N ASP A 209 -48.67 38.13 42.11
CA ASP A 209 -49.90 38.58 41.40
C ASP A 209 -51.11 37.65 41.63
N LYS A 210 -50.98 36.69 42.56
CA LYS A 210 -52.06 35.77 42.95
C LYS A 210 -52.25 35.75 44.45
N SER A 211 -52.80 36.82 44.99
CA SER A 211 -53.53 36.84 46.27
C SER A 211 -54.52 38.02 46.22
N PRO A 212 -55.74 37.81 46.75
CA PRO A 212 -57.01 38.28 46.15
C PRO A 212 -57.29 39.78 46.20
#